data_AF-A0A958TFX0-F1
#
_entry.id   AF-A0A958TFX0-F1
#
_cell.length_a   1.000
_cell.length_b   1.000
_cell.length_c   1.000
_cell.angle_alpha   90.00
_cell.angle_beta   90.00
_cell.angle_gamma   90.00
#
_symmetry.space_group_name_H-M   'P 1'
#
loop_
_entity.id
_entity.type
_entity.pdbx_description
1 polymer ?
#
loop_
_entity_poly.entity_id
_entity_poly.type
_entity_poly.pdbx_seq_one_letter_code
_entity_poly.pdbx_strand_id
1 'polypeptide(L)'
;MRNTETMNQELAEIPVSPQGATFGFGTAIHYLKQGNMLQRQGWNGKGLFVFMQVPADIDLDIVPNMQSLPQQVKLEFMNRLVNGVNTFTDVDPIEFNDINYRNQLAMVYPNNYIYGWSPSPSDVLADDWQLYEPTTV
;
A
#
# COMPACT_ATOMS: atom_id res chain seq x y z
N MET A 1 -12.55 14.55 -10.33
CA MET A 1 -11.86 13.76 -11.37
C MET A 1 -10.51 14.43 -11.61
N ARG A 2 -9.39 13.76 -11.29
CA ARG A 2 -8.05 14.30 -11.56
C ARG A 2 -7.79 14.24 -13.07
N ASN A 3 -7.17 15.28 -13.64
CA ASN A 3 -6.92 15.34 -15.08
C ASN A 3 -5.78 14.36 -15.47
N THR A 4 -5.83 13.87 -16.70
CA THR A 4 -4.86 12.91 -17.26
C THR A 4 -3.44 13.50 -17.38
N GLU A 5 -3.31 14.82 -17.43
CA GLU A 5 -2.03 15.51 -17.50
C GLU A 5 -1.25 15.47 -16.17
N THR A 6 -1.95 15.55 -15.02
CA THR A 6 -1.32 15.43 -13.70
C THR A 6 -0.80 14.01 -13.48
N MET A 7 -1.54 13.02 -13.99
CA MET A 7 -1.13 11.60 -13.97
C MET A 7 0.12 11.36 -14.83
N ASN A 8 0.22 12.02 -15.98
CA ASN A 8 1.36 11.91 -16.89
C ASN A 8 2.61 12.65 -16.38
N GLN A 9 2.45 13.71 -15.58
CA GLN A 9 3.57 14.43 -14.97
C GLN A 9 4.17 13.67 -13.78
N GLU A 10 3.38 12.95 -12.98
CA GLU A 10 3.91 12.09 -11.90
C GLU A 10 4.65 10.84 -12.44
N LEU A 11 4.31 10.36 -13.64
CA LEU A 11 5.03 9.26 -14.30
C LEU A 11 6.45 9.66 -14.77
N ALA A 12 6.75 10.96 -14.90
CA ALA A 12 7.99 11.46 -15.50
C ALA A 12 9.17 11.62 -14.50
N GLU A 13 8.95 11.46 -13.21
CA GLU A 13 10.00 11.59 -12.17
C GLU A 13 10.44 10.26 -11.55
N ILE A 14 9.96 9.12 -12.08
CA ILE A 14 10.44 7.81 -11.64
C ILE A 14 11.91 7.68 -12.06
N PRO A 15 12.86 7.46 -11.13
CA PRO A 15 14.22 7.15 -11.49
C PRO A 15 14.19 5.87 -12.34
N VAL A 16 14.42 6.04 -13.64
CA VAL A 16 14.45 4.92 -14.57
C VAL A 16 15.70 4.11 -14.24
N SER A 17 15.54 3.09 -13.39
CA SER A 17 16.57 2.06 -13.24
C SER A 17 16.83 1.45 -14.62
N PRO A 18 18.09 1.22 -15.02
CA PRO A 18 18.38 0.54 -16.28
C PRO A 18 17.57 -0.75 -16.36
N GLN A 19 16.84 -0.96 -17.45
CA GLN A 19 16.01 -2.16 -17.63
C GLN A 19 16.82 -3.43 -17.30
N GLY A 20 16.32 -4.23 -16.35
CA GLY A 20 16.93 -5.50 -15.93
C GLY A 20 18.05 -5.40 -14.90
N ALA A 21 18.37 -4.22 -14.36
CA ALA A 21 19.29 -4.09 -13.24
C ALA A 21 18.65 -4.55 -11.93
N THR A 22 19.38 -5.34 -11.14
CA THR A 22 18.98 -5.70 -9.78
C THR A 22 19.61 -4.78 -8.75
N PHE A 23 18.99 -4.71 -7.57
CA PHE A 23 19.45 -3.90 -6.45
C PHE A 23 19.14 -4.57 -5.11
N GLY A 24 19.76 -4.05 -4.04
CA GLY A 24 19.52 -4.48 -2.67
C GLY A 24 18.23 -3.93 -2.07
N PHE A 25 17.83 -4.49 -0.93
CA PHE A 25 16.60 -4.12 -0.24
C PHE A 25 16.49 -2.64 0.16
N GLY A 26 17.59 -1.97 0.51
CA GLY A 26 17.58 -0.54 0.83
C GLY A 26 17.07 0.33 -0.31
N THR A 27 17.54 0.05 -1.53
CA THR A 27 17.06 0.70 -2.77
C THR A 27 15.63 0.27 -3.08
N ALA A 28 15.26 -0.99 -2.82
CA ALA A 28 13.89 -1.46 -2.98
C ALA A 28 12.90 -0.63 -2.12
N ILE A 29 13.20 -0.40 -0.84
CA ILE A 29 12.37 0.45 0.01
C ILE A 29 12.26 1.89 -0.53
N HIS A 30 13.34 2.45 -1.10
CA HIS A 30 13.29 3.77 -1.73
C HIS A 30 12.28 3.80 -2.89
N TYR A 31 12.34 2.82 -3.79
CA TYR A 31 11.41 2.73 -4.91
C TYR A 31 9.97 2.47 -4.47
N LEU A 32 9.73 1.64 -3.44
CA LEU A 32 8.39 1.42 -2.90
C LEU A 32 7.76 2.70 -2.36
N LYS A 33 8.54 3.54 -1.66
CA LYS A 33 8.07 4.85 -1.17
C LYS A 33 7.71 5.81 -2.29
N GLN A 34 8.28 5.62 -3.49
CA GLN A 34 7.96 6.37 -4.70
C GLN A 34 6.76 5.78 -5.47
N GLY A 35 6.11 4.74 -4.94
CA GLY A 35 4.94 4.11 -5.57
C GLY A 35 5.27 3.08 -6.65
N ASN A 36 6.53 2.68 -6.80
CA ASN A 36 6.91 1.66 -7.77
C ASN A 36 6.47 0.26 -7.31
N MET A 37 6.18 -0.60 -8.30
CA MET A 37 5.97 -2.02 -8.09
C MET A 37 7.30 -2.75 -8.23
N LEU A 38 7.62 -3.62 -7.27
CA LEU A 38 8.88 -4.36 -7.26
C LEU A 38 8.66 -5.86 -7.26
N GLN A 39 9.63 -6.59 -7.78
CA GLN A 39 9.66 -8.05 -7.72
C GLN A 39 11.08 -8.53 -7.40
N ARG A 40 11.19 -9.78 -6.95
CA ARG A 40 12.48 -10.47 -6.85
C ARG A 40 12.64 -11.49 -7.97
N GLN A 41 13.86 -11.67 -8.46
CA GLN A 41 14.15 -12.70 -9.45
C GLN A 41 13.96 -14.12 -8.88
N GLY A 42 14.29 -14.32 -7.61
CA GLY A 42 14.17 -15.60 -6.91
C GLY A 42 12.75 -15.98 -6.49
N TRP A 43 11.73 -15.19 -6.81
CA TRP A 43 10.34 -15.56 -6.51
C TRP A 43 9.80 -16.62 -7.49
N ASN A 44 9.09 -17.60 -6.94
CA ASN A 44 8.47 -18.70 -7.70
C ASN A 44 7.18 -18.25 -8.40
N GLY A 45 7.27 -17.33 -9.36
CA GLY A 45 6.12 -16.95 -10.17
C GLY A 45 6.36 -15.72 -11.04
N LYS A 46 6.00 -15.81 -12.33
CA LYS A 46 5.88 -14.62 -13.18
C LYS A 46 4.63 -13.85 -12.75
N GLY A 47 4.76 -12.54 -12.50
CA GLY A 47 3.63 -11.69 -12.13
C GLY A 47 3.41 -11.48 -10.63
N LEU A 48 4.35 -11.92 -9.78
CA LEU A 48 4.34 -11.60 -8.35
C LEU A 48 5.07 -10.27 -8.13
N PHE A 49 4.43 -9.30 -7.48
CA PHE A 49 5.04 -8.02 -7.16
C PHE A 49 4.58 -7.50 -5.79
N VAL A 50 5.35 -6.56 -5.24
CA VAL A 50 5.04 -5.83 -4.01
C VAL A 50 4.95 -4.34 -4.28
N PHE A 51 4.15 -3.65 -3.47
CA PHE A 51 4.01 -2.20 -3.49
C PHE A 51 3.78 -1.66 -2.08
N MET A 52 4.06 -0.38 -1.88
CA MET A 52 3.62 0.35 -0.68
C MET A 52 2.22 0.90 -0.94
N GLN A 53 1.28 0.54 -0.08
CA GLN A 53 -0.07 1.07 -0.16
C GLN A 53 -0.05 2.57 0.16
N VAL A 54 -0.76 3.34 -0.67
CA VAL A 54 -0.92 4.78 -0.46
C VAL A 54 -1.61 5.01 0.89
N PRO A 55 -1.03 5.82 1.80
CA PRO A 55 -1.71 6.23 3.03
C PRO A 55 -3.08 6.83 2.71
N ALA A 56 -4.09 6.49 3.50
CA ALA A 56 -5.45 6.94 3.25
C ALA A 56 -6.19 7.21 4.56
N ASP A 57 -7.04 8.23 4.50
CA ASP A 57 -7.96 8.63 5.57
C ASP A 57 -9.36 8.38 5.02
N ILE A 58 -10.05 7.45 5.67
CA ILE A 58 -11.37 6.97 5.23
C ILE A 58 -12.40 7.48 6.22
N ASP A 59 -13.23 8.42 5.79
CA ASP A 59 -14.35 8.92 6.57
C ASP A 59 -15.25 7.77 7.03
N LEU A 60 -15.69 7.85 8.28
CA LEU A 60 -16.57 6.86 8.89
C LEU A 60 -17.92 6.70 8.15
N ASP A 61 -18.35 7.67 7.36
CA ASP A 61 -19.53 7.54 6.49
C ASP A 61 -19.36 6.47 5.39
N ILE A 62 -18.12 6.18 4.98
CA ILE A 62 -17.78 5.13 4.00
C ILE A 62 -17.80 3.74 4.66
N VAL A 63 -17.48 3.64 5.95
CA VAL A 63 -17.26 2.38 6.69
C VAL A 63 -18.40 1.37 6.59
N PRO A 64 -19.69 1.75 6.69
CA PRO A 64 -20.81 0.82 6.52
C PRO A 64 -20.75 0.04 5.21
N ASN A 65 -20.25 0.67 4.14
CA ASN A 65 -20.20 0.10 2.79
C ASN A 65 -18.90 -0.68 2.49
N MET A 66 -17.92 -0.66 3.39
CA MET A 66 -16.66 -1.39 3.19
C MET A 66 -16.89 -2.90 3.28
N GLN A 67 -16.62 -3.63 2.19
CA GLN A 67 -16.73 -5.09 2.13
C GLN A 67 -15.59 -5.80 2.87
N SER A 68 -14.45 -5.11 3.06
CA SER A 68 -13.25 -5.65 3.70
C SER A 68 -13.34 -5.75 5.22
N LEU A 69 -14.33 -5.12 5.86
CA LEU A 69 -14.45 -5.07 7.32
C LEU A 69 -15.58 -5.99 7.82
N PRO A 70 -15.31 -6.83 8.83
CA PRO A 70 -16.37 -7.58 9.53
C PRO A 70 -17.38 -6.64 10.21
N GLN A 71 -18.64 -7.07 10.34
CA GLN A 71 -19.70 -6.25 10.92
C GLN A 71 -19.38 -5.77 12.35
N GLN A 72 -18.78 -6.62 13.18
CA GLN A 72 -18.40 -6.25 14.55
C GLN A 72 -17.35 -5.13 14.58
N VAL A 73 -16.44 -5.11 13.61
CA VAL A 73 -15.41 -4.06 13.51
C VAL A 73 -16.04 -2.73 13.11
N LYS A 74 -17.00 -2.74 12.18
CA LYS A 74 -17.75 -1.52 11.80
C LYS A 74 -18.48 -0.92 13.00
N LEU A 75 -19.17 -1.75 13.77
CA LEU A 75 -19.90 -1.32 14.97
C LEU A 75 -18.96 -0.73 16.02
N GLU A 76 -17.79 -1.33 16.23
CA GLU A 76 -16.79 -0.81 17.15
C GLU A 76 -16.30 0.58 16.73
N PHE A 77 -16.03 0.82 15.45
CA PHE A 77 -15.65 2.16 14.98
C PHE A 77 -16.75 3.21 15.24
N MET A 78 -18.01 2.86 15.03
CA MET A 78 -19.13 3.75 15.35
C MET A 78 -19.25 4.00 16.86
N ASN A 79 -19.05 2.99 17.70
CA ASN A 79 -19.17 3.10 19.16
C ASN A 79 -18.07 3.97 19.79
N ARG A 80 -16.90 4.08 19.14
CA ARG A 80 -15.82 4.97 19.59
C ARG A 80 -16.21 6.46 19.51
N LEU A 81 -17.25 6.78 18.74
CA LEU A 81 -17.86 8.10 18.67
C LEU A 81 -19.26 8.07 19.30
N VAL A 82 -19.39 8.46 20.56
CA VAL A 82 -20.70 8.58 21.22
C VAL A 82 -21.18 10.02 21.08
N ASN A 83 -22.24 10.26 20.30
CA ASN A 83 -22.81 11.60 20.06
C ASN A 83 -21.80 12.64 19.50
N GLY A 84 -20.84 12.19 18.68
CA GLY A 84 -19.79 13.06 18.15
C GLY A 84 -18.72 13.45 19.19
N VAL A 85 -18.73 12.81 20.37
CA VAL A 85 -17.73 12.98 21.42
C VAL A 85 -16.96 11.67 21.58
N ASN A 86 -15.64 11.77 21.56
CA ASN A 86 -14.75 10.64 21.77
C ASN A 86 -14.84 10.12 23.21
N THR A 87 -14.80 8.79 23.38
CA THR A 87 -14.72 8.15 24.70
C THR A 87 -13.29 8.09 25.25
N PHE A 88 -12.27 8.32 24.42
CA PHE A 88 -10.87 8.42 24.82
C PHE A 88 -10.47 9.88 25.06
N THR A 89 -10.01 10.21 26.26
CA THR A 89 -9.67 11.59 26.66
C THR A 89 -8.27 12.04 26.25
N ASP A 90 -7.40 11.10 25.88
CA ASP A 90 -5.95 11.33 25.74
C ASP A 90 -5.50 11.35 24.27
N VAL A 91 -6.45 11.42 23.33
CA VAL A 91 -6.17 11.34 21.90
C VAL A 91 -6.90 12.48 21.19
N ASP A 92 -6.22 13.13 20.25
CA ASP A 92 -6.71 14.33 19.56
C ASP A 92 -8.11 14.07 18.95
N PRO A 93 -9.14 14.85 19.32
CA PRO A 93 -10.50 14.69 18.79
C PRO A 93 -10.60 14.73 17.27
N ILE A 94 -9.66 15.39 16.58
CA ILE A 94 -9.63 15.51 15.13
C ILE A 94 -9.27 14.17 14.46
N GLU A 95 -8.57 13.26 15.13
CA GLU A 95 -8.08 12.00 14.55
C GLU A 95 -9.10 10.83 14.56
N PHE A 96 -10.31 11.03 15.08
CA PHE A 96 -11.28 9.92 15.27
C PHE A 96 -12.41 9.84 14.24
N ASN A 97 -12.56 10.84 13.37
CA ASN A 97 -13.63 10.79 12.38
C ASN A 97 -13.29 9.92 11.16
N ASP A 98 -12.05 9.40 11.09
CA ASP A 98 -11.54 8.63 9.96
C ASP A 98 -10.87 7.32 10.42
N ILE A 99 -10.94 6.29 9.57
CA ILE A 99 -10.02 5.15 9.61
C ILE A 99 -8.75 5.56 8.87
N ASN A 100 -7.61 5.43 9.55
CA ASN A 100 -6.30 5.81 9.02
C ASN A 100 -5.48 4.59 8.61
N TYR A 101 -5.19 4.44 7.31
CA TYR A 101 -4.26 3.45 6.79
C TYR A 101 -2.85 4.05 6.69
N ARG A 102 -1.86 3.43 7.35
CA ARG A 102 -0.47 3.90 7.41
C ARG A 102 0.51 2.72 7.32
N ASN A 103 1.66 2.93 6.67
CA ASN A 103 2.81 2.01 6.65
C ASN A 103 2.46 0.57 6.20
N GLN A 104 1.55 0.42 5.23
CA GLN A 104 1.14 -0.89 4.73
C GLN A 104 1.91 -1.25 3.46
N LEU A 105 2.45 -2.47 3.45
CA LEU A 105 3.05 -3.09 2.28
C LEU A 105 2.17 -4.26 1.86
N ALA A 106 2.01 -4.45 0.55
CA ALA A 106 1.18 -5.51 0.01
C ALA A 106 1.91 -6.26 -1.10
N MET A 107 1.60 -7.55 -1.22
CA MET A 107 2.07 -8.44 -2.27
C MET A 107 0.88 -8.89 -3.12
N VAL A 108 1.03 -8.82 -4.43
CA VAL A 108 0.02 -9.17 -5.42
C VAL A 108 0.46 -10.39 -6.18
N TYR A 109 -0.36 -11.43 -6.16
CA TYR A 109 -0.14 -12.68 -6.89
C TYR A 109 -0.67 -12.59 -8.33
N PRO A 110 -0.19 -13.46 -9.25
CA PRO A 110 -0.63 -13.45 -10.65
C PRO A 110 -2.12 -13.66 -10.87
N ASN A 111 -2.84 -14.20 -9.88
CA ASN A 111 -4.28 -14.39 -9.89
C ASN A 111 -5.05 -13.22 -9.22
N ASN A 112 -4.39 -12.08 -9.02
CA ASN A 112 -4.91 -10.86 -8.38
C ASN A 112 -5.29 -11.00 -6.90
N TYR A 113 -4.80 -12.04 -6.21
CA TYR A 113 -4.89 -12.08 -4.75
C TYR A 113 -3.88 -11.12 -4.14
N ILE A 114 -4.34 -10.32 -3.19
CA ILE A 114 -3.52 -9.35 -2.47
C ILE A 114 -3.40 -9.81 -1.02
N TYR A 115 -2.17 -9.87 -0.52
CA TYR A 115 -1.88 -10.17 0.87
C TYR A 115 -1.01 -9.06 1.46
N GLY A 116 -1.11 -8.87 2.78
CA GLY A 116 -0.14 -8.05 3.50
C GLY A 116 1.25 -8.65 3.33
N TRP A 117 2.22 -7.81 2.99
CA TRP A 117 3.61 -8.24 2.83
C TRP A 117 4.43 -7.76 4.03
N SER A 118 5.03 -8.71 4.74
CA SER A 118 6.07 -8.44 5.74
C SER A 118 7.38 -8.99 5.20
N PRO A 119 8.38 -8.15 4.89
CA PRO A 119 9.67 -8.61 4.39
C PRO A 119 10.30 -9.62 5.35
N SER A 120 10.66 -10.80 4.84
CA SER A 120 11.40 -11.80 5.58
C SER A 120 12.90 -11.44 5.64
N PRO A 121 13.71 -12.07 6.51
CA PRO A 121 15.17 -11.92 6.44
C PRO A 121 15.74 -12.23 5.06
N SER A 122 15.16 -13.22 4.36
CA SER A 122 15.55 -13.56 2.99
C SER A 122 15.22 -12.46 1.97
N ASP A 123 14.23 -11.62 2.23
CA ASP A 123 13.86 -10.47 1.40
C ASP A 123 14.77 -9.27 1.69
N VAL A 124 15.08 -9.06 2.96
CA VAL A 124 15.93 -7.95 3.42
C VAL A 124 17.39 -8.14 2.99
N LEU A 125 17.89 -9.38 2.99
CA LEU A 125 19.27 -9.72 2.60
C LEU A 125 19.45 -9.98 1.10
N ALA A 126 18.42 -9.71 0.30
CA ALA A 126 18.42 -9.97 -1.12
C ALA A 126 19.02 -8.81 -1.94
N ASP A 127 19.76 -9.17 -3.00
CA ASP A 127 20.33 -8.25 -3.99
C ASP A 127 19.71 -8.43 -5.39
N ASP A 128 18.63 -9.22 -5.47
CA ASP A 128 17.93 -9.59 -6.71
C ASP A 128 16.59 -8.85 -6.88
N TRP A 129 16.42 -7.71 -6.20
CA TRP A 129 15.24 -6.85 -6.39
C TRP A 129 15.31 -6.10 -7.71
N GLN A 130 14.16 -5.95 -8.36
CA GLN A 130 14.05 -5.20 -9.62
C GLN A 130 12.66 -4.56 -9.73
N LEU A 131 12.52 -3.56 -10.62
CA LEU A 131 11.22 -3.01 -10.96
C LEU A 131 10.35 -4.09 -11.63
N TYR A 132 9.05 -4.07 -11.32
CA TYR A 132 8.06 -4.90 -11.97
C TYR A 132 7.46 -4.12 -13.16
N GLU A 133 7.74 -4.61 -14.36
CA GLU A 133 7.17 -4.09 -15.60
C GLU A 133 5.98 -4.96 -16.03
N PRO A 134 4.76 -4.41 -16.12
CA PRO A 134 3.62 -5.16 -16.63
C PRO A 134 3.89 -5.58 -18.08
N THR A 135 3.67 -6.84 -18.41
CA THR A 135 3.74 -7.30 -19.80
C THR A 135 2.70 -6.53 -20.61
N THR A 136 3.14 -5.67 -21.53
CA THR A 136 2.26 -5.05 -22.51
C THR A 136 1.84 -6.13 -23.49
N VAL A 137 0.54 -6.44 -23.54
CA VAL A 137 -0.07 -7.32 -24.54
C VAL A 137 -0.38 -6.50 -25.78
#